data_AF-A0A1A8EXA3-F1
#
_entry.id   AF-A0A1A8EXA3-F1
#
_cell.length_a   1.000
_cell.length_b   1.000
_cell.length_c   1.000
_cell.angle_alpha   90.00
_cell.angle_beta   90.00
_cell.angle_gamma   90.00
#
_symmetry.space_group_name_H-M   'P 1'
#
loop_
_entity.id
_entity.type
_entity.pdbx_description
1 polymer ?
#
loop_
_entity_poly.entity_id
_entity_poly.type
_entity_poly.pdbx_seq_one_letter_code
_entity_poly.pdbx_strand_id
1 'polypeptide(L)'
;MMQFLGLVNYCRQYIPHYAEKTQPLSEMIHGQQMEMNDKLSWTPLTEAAFVNLKQDIHSSTTLVLPDYCKPFTQTVDCRNGFMTSVLLQKHGDKQRPVAFYSKKLDQVAQALPVCVQAVSAAALAVSCSAGVVLFHPLTLLVPHAVDVLLLQGRLGLLSPARHLSYTAILMSQPHITIQRCNILNPATLLPTPADGDPHSCVEANDKYSSPDPISRTHHSLIVYYGLWMDHVPKQRQAKLKQAMLAAPDHVIEAKSLPPHLSAQAAEIIALTRACELAFGQPLTVYTDSRYAFSTVHCFAKQWERRGMVTSSGKPITHSQLLLRLLRAVLLPSALAICKCQAHTSGTDSVSCGNRFADEVAKSASQGIFGSSDLFTAQTADSLIDHMVLADMQTHAPAAEKQLWKVKGATLSPDVTHGKHVLPKSLFKAAALVAHGPCHVSTGGMSHLIRQHFTTYNLESYLRHFCRSCVICGKHNSQGNVRPKRGQFPQPKYPFQMLHMDFIELTQSGPYKYCLVIVDALMG
;
A
#
# COMPACT_ATOMS: atom_id res chain seq x y z
N MET A 1 -23.84 21.64 2.84
CA MET A 1 -22.38 21.74 3.11
C MET A 1 -21.53 21.92 1.85
N MET A 2 -21.65 21.08 0.81
CA MET A 2 -20.83 21.23 -0.42
C MET A 2 -20.90 22.61 -1.07
N GLN A 3 -22.09 23.24 -1.11
CA GLN A 3 -22.25 24.62 -1.59
C GLN A 3 -21.46 25.64 -0.75
N PHE A 4 -21.44 25.48 0.57
CA PHE A 4 -20.65 26.33 1.46
C PHE A 4 -19.16 26.16 1.18
N LEU A 5 -18.65 24.92 1.10
CA LEU A 5 -17.25 24.68 0.74
C LEU A 5 -16.90 25.23 -0.64
N GLY A 6 -17.82 25.16 -1.61
CA GLY A 6 -17.66 25.80 -2.93
C GLY A 6 -17.46 27.32 -2.82
N LEU A 7 -18.28 28.00 -2.02
CA LEU A 7 -18.16 29.43 -1.75
C LEU A 7 -16.82 29.76 -1.06
N VAL A 8 -16.47 29.06 0.01
CA VAL A 8 -15.22 29.36 0.74
C VAL A 8 -13.99 29.03 -0.12
N ASN A 9 -14.07 28.01 -0.99
CA ASN A 9 -12.99 27.66 -1.92
C ASN A 9 -12.74 28.76 -2.96
N TYR A 10 -13.75 29.54 -3.35
CA TYR A 10 -13.57 30.74 -4.17
C TYR A 10 -12.69 31.78 -3.44
N CYS A 11 -12.92 31.96 -2.14
CA CYS A 11 -12.17 32.89 -1.29
C CYS A 11 -10.86 32.33 -0.73
N ARG A 12 -10.43 31.12 -1.12
CA ARG A 12 -9.27 30.43 -0.49
C ARG A 12 -7.97 31.24 -0.51
N GLN A 13 -7.77 32.06 -1.54
CA GLN A 13 -6.57 32.88 -1.70
C GLN A 13 -6.47 34.03 -0.70
N TYR A 14 -7.57 34.35 0.00
CA TYR A 14 -7.66 35.39 1.03
C TYR A 14 -7.52 34.83 2.45
N ILE A 15 -7.53 33.50 2.60
CA ILE A 15 -7.60 32.84 3.89
C ILE A 15 -6.26 32.15 4.18
N PRO A 16 -5.51 32.58 5.22
CA PRO A 16 -4.31 31.87 5.66
C PRO A 16 -4.69 30.50 6.22
N HIS A 17 -3.85 29.49 5.96
CA HIS A 17 -4.01 28.12 6.45
C HIS A 17 -5.33 27.43 6.02
N TYR A 18 -5.88 27.84 4.87
CA TYR A 18 -7.19 27.39 4.39
C TYR A 18 -7.37 25.86 4.37
N ALA A 19 -6.38 25.09 3.91
CA ALA A 19 -6.53 23.64 3.77
C ALA A 19 -6.59 22.91 5.12
N GLU A 20 -5.86 23.40 6.13
CA GLU A 20 -5.93 22.88 7.49
C GLU A 20 -7.29 23.21 8.13
N LYS A 21 -7.74 24.46 8.00
CA LYS A 21 -9.02 24.93 8.55
C LYS A 21 -10.24 24.23 7.94
N THR A 22 -10.18 23.85 6.66
CA THR A 22 -11.28 23.16 5.97
C THR A 22 -11.26 21.64 6.12
N GLN A 23 -10.17 21.07 6.63
CA GLN A 23 -10.02 19.61 6.74
C GLN A 23 -11.18 18.94 7.49
N PRO A 24 -11.62 19.39 8.69
CA PRO A 24 -12.70 18.72 9.42
C PRO A 24 -14.02 18.70 8.63
N LEU A 25 -14.31 19.76 7.89
CA LEU A 25 -15.50 19.86 7.05
C LEU A 25 -15.42 18.98 5.81
N SER A 26 -14.23 18.85 5.22
CA SER A 26 -13.98 17.99 4.07
C SER A 26 -14.06 16.51 4.45
N GLU A 27 -13.49 16.12 5.59
CA GLU A 27 -13.53 14.75 6.11
C GLU A 27 -14.94 14.31 6.48
N MET A 28 -15.79 15.22 6.97
CA MET A 28 -17.20 14.94 7.21
C MET A 28 -17.96 14.56 5.93
N ILE A 29 -17.55 15.06 4.76
CA ILE A 29 -18.23 14.78 3.47
C ILE A 29 -17.60 13.60 2.74
N HIS A 30 -16.26 13.55 2.68
CA HIS A 30 -15.53 12.57 1.87
C HIS A 30 -15.04 11.37 2.68
N GLY A 31 -15.08 11.43 4.00
CA GLY A 31 -14.69 10.32 4.89
C GLY A 31 -15.74 9.21 4.99
N GLN A 32 -16.98 9.49 4.59
CA GLN A 32 -18.08 8.52 4.50
C GLN A 32 -18.61 8.55 3.06
N GLN A 33 -18.97 7.40 2.49
CA GLN A 33 -19.60 7.33 1.16
C GLN A 33 -21.05 7.85 1.25
N MET A 34 -21.20 9.13 1.56
CA MET A 34 -22.48 9.77 1.81
C MET A 34 -23.21 10.07 0.51
N GLU A 35 -24.50 9.77 0.46
CA GLU A 35 -25.38 10.27 -0.58
C GLU A 35 -25.76 11.74 -0.31
N MET A 36 -26.24 12.45 -1.33
CA MET A 36 -26.44 13.91 -1.27
C MET A 36 -27.43 14.37 -0.18
N ASN A 37 -28.29 13.47 0.30
CA ASN A 37 -29.32 13.74 1.31
C ASN A 37 -29.00 13.14 2.68
N ASP A 38 -27.83 12.51 2.86
CA ASP A 38 -27.48 11.92 4.14
C ASP A 38 -27.25 12.99 5.22
N LYS A 39 -27.67 12.69 6.45
CA LYS A 39 -27.48 13.59 7.58
C LYS A 39 -26.01 13.65 7.97
N LEU A 40 -25.45 14.85 8.00
CA LEU A 40 -24.07 15.11 8.40
C LEU A 40 -23.91 14.93 9.91
N SER A 41 -22.86 14.21 10.31
CA SER A 41 -22.47 14.08 11.72
C SER A 41 -21.75 15.34 12.20
N TRP A 42 -22.54 16.30 12.69
CA TRP A 42 -22.02 17.58 13.15
C TRP A 42 -21.35 17.45 14.53
N THR A 43 -20.03 17.60 14.56
CA THR A 43 -19.22 17.53 15.79
C THR A 43 -18.84 18.93 16.28
N PRO A 44 -18.41 19.09 17.54
CA PRO A 44 -17.86 20.36 18.03
C PRO A 44 -16.66 20.84 17.21
N LEU A 45 -15.83 19.92 16.71
CA LEU A 45 -14.69 20.25 15.84
C LEU A 45 -15.15 20.83 14.49
N THR A 46 -16.18 20.25 13.88
CA THR A 46 -16.74 20.77 12.61
C THR A 46 -17.47 22.09 12.80
N GLU A 47 -18.17 22.30 13.92
CA GLU A 47 -18.76 23.61 14.26
C GLU A 47 -17.67 24.67 14.39
N ALA A 48 -16.63 24.39 15.16
CA ALA A 48 -15.53 25.33 15.36
C ALA A 48 -14.84 25.69 14.02
N ALA A 49 -14.59 24.71 13.16
CA ALA A 49 -14.03 24.94 11.83
C ALA A 49 -14.96 25.82 10.96
N PHE A 50 -16.27 25.55 10.99
CA PHE A 50 -17.27 26.33 10.26
C PHE A 50 -17.34 27.79 10.73
N VAL A 51 -17.39 28.02 12.04
CA VAL A 51 -17.43 29.36 12.64
C VAL A 51 -16.14 30.12 12.36
N ASN A 52 -14.98 29.48 12.52
CA ASN A 52 -13.68 30.11 12.25
C ASN A 52 -13.55 30.53 10.79
N LEU A 53 -13.96 29.69 9.84
CA LEU A 53 -13.94 30.06 8.41
C LEU A 53 -14.85 31.24 8.09
N LYS A 54 -16.03 31.34 8.73
CA LYS A 54 -16.90 32.52 8.58
C LYS A 54 -16.22 33.78 9.11
N GLN A 55 -15.54 33.69 10.25
CA GLN A 55 -14.80 34.81 10.83
C GLN A 55 -13.61 35.21 9.94
N ASP A 56 -12.88 34.25 9.36
CA ASP A 56 -11.76 34.52 8.45
C ASP A 56 -12.21 35.23 7.17
N ILE A 57 -13.35 34.84 6.59
CA ILE A 57 -13.92 35.53 5.42
C ILE A 57 -14.29 36.97 5.79
N HIS A 58 -14.86 37.17 6.98
CA HIS A 58 -15.26 38.49 7.44
C HIS A 58 -14.07 39.41 7.76
N SER A 59 -13.00 38.84 8.34
CA SER A 59 -11.79 39.55 8.76
C SER A 59 -10.70 39.61 7.67
N SER A 60 -11.04 39.22 6.43
CA SER A 60 -10.06 38.93 5.38
C SER A 60 -9.04 40.05 5.17
N THR A 61 -7.78 39.65 5.03
CA THR A 61 -6.65 40.56 4.84
C THR A 61 -6.71 41.18 3.45
N THR A 62 -6.46 42.49 3.33
CA THR A 62 -6.42 43.16 2.03
C THR A 62 -5.25 42.63 1.19
N LEU A 63 -5.58 41.91 0.11
CA LEU A 63 -4.61 41.47 -0.88
C LEU A 63 -4.29 42.61 -1.85
N VAL A 64 -3.07 42.60 -2.39
CA VAL A 64 -2.60 43.55 -3.41
C VAL A 64 -2.58 42.86 -4.76
N LEU A 65 -2.93 43.60 -5.83
CA LEU A 65 -2.78 43.11 -7.20
C LEU A 65 -1.29 42.91 -7.53
N PRO A 66 -0.94 41.83 -8.26
CA PRO A 66 0.45 41.57 -8.62
C PRO A 66 1.00 42.69 -9.52
N ASP A 67 2.14 43.23 -9.12
CA ASP A 67 2.91 44.22 -9.89
C ASP A 67 4.14 43.53 -10.49
N TYR A 68 4.08 43.20 -11.78
CA TYR A 68 5.13 42.46 -12.47
C TYR A 68 6.44 43.24 -12.66
N CYS A 69 6.46 44.54 -12.37
CA CYS A 69 7.70 45.33 -12.35
C CYS A 69 8.50 45.10 -11.06
N LYS A 70 7.93 44.41 -10.06
CA LYS A 70 8.56 44.15 -8.77
C LYS A 70 8.80 42.66 -8.56
N PRO A 71 9.91 42.27 -7.89
CA PRO A 71 10.16 40.88 -7.56
C PRO A 71 9.12 40.36 -6.55
N PHE A 72 8.81 39.08 -6.66
CA PHE A 72 7.97 38.36 -5.72
C PHE A 72 8.81 37.79 -4.57
N THR A 73 8.22 37.72 -3.39
CA THR A 73 8.76 36.98 -2.25
C THR A 73 7.71 35.98 -1.81
N GLN A 74 8.03 34.70 -1.70
CA GLN A 74 7.09 33.68 -1.25
C GLN A 74 7.64 32.99 -0.01
N THR A 75 6.88 33.02 1.08
CA THR A 75 7.19 32.26 2.28
C THR A 75 6.49 30.92 2.22
N VAL A 76 7.14 29.86 2.70
CA VAL A 76 6.56 28.51 2.76
C VAL A 76 6.87 27.89 4.10
N ASP A 77 5.86 27.29 4.70
CA ASP A 77 5.98 26.46 5.89
C ASP A 77 5.24 25.13 5.67
N CYS A 78 5.61 24.13 6.46
CA CYS A 78 4.98 22.82 6.48
C CYS A 78 4.67 22.41 7.92
N ARG A 79 3.39 22.36 8.28
CA ARG A 79 2.93 21.96 9.62
C ARG A 79 1.83 20.92 9.51
N ASN A 80 1.86 19.90 10.36
CA ASN A 80 0.83 18.86 10.42
C ASN A 80 0.53 18.18 9.07
N GLY A 81 1.50 18.10 8.14
CA GLY A 81 1.29 17.56 6.81
C GLY A 81 0.57 18.50 5.83
N PHE A 82 0.44 19.79 6.16
CA PHE A 82 -0.10 20.83 5.30
C PHE A 82 1.01 21.79 4.89
N MET A 83 1.09 22.06 3.58
CA MET A 83 1.83 23.18 3.05
C MET A 83 1.00 24.45 3.25
N THR A 84 1.65 25.49 3.77
CA THR A 84 1.10 26.83 3.90
C THR A 84 2.10 27.82 3.32
N SER A 85 1.62 28.79 2.56
CA SER A 85 2.49 29.70 1.83
C SER A 85 1.81 31.04 1.59
N VAL A 86 2.60 32.11 1.61
CA VAL A 86 2.14 33.47 1.29
C VAL A 86 3.02 34.04 0.20
N LEU A 87 2.38 34.48 -0.87
CA LEU A 87 3.02 35.26 -1.92
C LEU A 87 2.93 36.74 -1.56
N LEU A 88 4.07 37.42 -1.59
CA LEU A 88 4.26 38.78 -1.11
C LEU A 88 4.93 39.63 -2.19
N GLN A 89 4.65 40.93 -2.16
CA GLN A 89 5.43 41.93 -2.89
C GLN A 89 5.67 43.15 -2.01
N LYS A 90 6.79 43.84 -2.26
CA LYS A 90 7.09 45.11 -1.59
C LYS A 90 6.15 46.21 -2.09
N HIS A 91 5.56 46.92 -1.13
CA HIS A 91 4.75 48.10 -1.37
C HIS A 91 5.22 49.21 -0.43
N GLY A 92 6.08 50.10 -0.93
CA GLY A 92 6.92 50.96 -0.09
C GLY A 92 7.91 50.12 0.72
N ASP A 93 8.01 50.39 2.02
CA ASP A 93 8.92 49.68 2.93
C ASP A 93 8.36 48.38 3.51
N LYS A 94 7.11 48.03 3.19
CA LYS A 94 6.41 46.87 3.77
C LYS A 94 6.13 45.79 2.73
N GLN A 95 6.24 44.53 3.14
CA GLN A 95 5.73 43.39 2.38
C GLN A 95 4.22 43.32 2.51
N ARG A 96 3.51 43.17 1.40
CA ARG A 96 2.05 42.97 1.38
C ARG A 96 1.68 41.66 0.68
N PRO A 97 0.66 40.93 1.18
CA PRO A 97 0.22 39.68 0.57
C PRO A 97 -0.48 39.92 -0.77
N VAL A 98 -0.07 39.17 -1.77
CA VAL A 98 -0.72 39.04 -3.08
C VAL A 98 -1.70 37.86 -3.06
N ALA A 99 -1.31 36.73 -2.46
CA ALA A 99 -2.15 35.56 -2.32
C ALA A 99 -1.67 34.62 -1.19
N PHE A 100 -2.62 33.94 -0.56
CA PHE A 100 -2.37 32.82 0.35
C PHE A 100 -2.58 31.49 -0.38
N TYR A 101 -1.69 30.54 -0.15
CA TYR A 101 -1.78 29.18 -0.65
C TYR A 101 -1.71 28.20 0.51
N SER A 102 -2.58 27.20 0.48
CA SER A 102 -2.54 26.11 1.44
C SER A 102 -3.03 24.83 0.78
N LYS A 103 -2.31 23.74 0.97
CA LYS A 103 -2.67 22.41 0.46
C LYS A 103 -2.19 21.32 1.40
N LYS A 104 -2.99 20.26 1.55
CA LYS A 104 -2.57 19.02 2.20
C LYS A 104 -1.48 18.35 1.35
N LEU A 105 -0.37 17.97 1.97
CA LEU A 105 0.64 17.13 1.31
C LEU A 105 0.04 15.76 1.01
N ASP A 106 0.54 15.08 -0.02
CA ASP A 106 0.09 13.73 -0.33
C ASP A 106 0.58 12.73 0.73
N GLN A 107 -0.05 11.55 0.83
CA GLN A 107 0.28 10.55 1.87
C GLN A 107 1.75 10.12 1.88
N VAL A 108 2.41 10.10 0.71
CA VAL A 108 3.84 9.78 0.64
C VAL A 108 4.65 10.88 1.29
N ALA A 109 4.36 12.15 0.96
CA ALA A 109 5.06 13.30 1.51
C ALA A 109 4.81 13.46 3.02
N GLN A 110 3.59 13.23 3.52
CA GLN A 110 3.29 13.31 4.96
C GLN A 110 4.08 12.33 5.82
N ALA A 111 4.54 11.20 5.25
CA ALA A 111 5.34 10.21 5.97
C ALA A 111 6.86 10.48 5.92
N LEU A 112 7.28 11.55 5.24
CA LEU A 112 8.68 11.94 5.17
C LEU A 112 9.12 12.70 6.42
N PRO A 113 10.43 12.77 6.74
CA PRO A 113 10.94 13.63 7.80
C PRO A 113 10.61 15.10 7.55
N VAL A 114 10.47 15.91 8.61
CA VAL A 114 10.06 17.33 8.54
C VAL A 114 10.88 18.12 7.51
N CYS A 115 12.20 17.97 7.50
CA CYS A 115 13.09 18.65 6.55
C CYS A 115 12.79 18.26 5.08
N VAL A 116 12.42 17.01 4.85
CA VAL A 116 12.05 16.51 3.52
C VAL A 116 10.62 16.92 3.15
N GLN A 117 9.70 16.97 4.12
CA GLN A 117 8.37 17.55 3.91
C GLN A 117 8.47 19.00 3.47
N ALA A 118 9.42 19.77 4.04
CA ALA A 118 9.67 21.15 3.64
C ALA A 118 10.10 21.26 2.15
N VAL A 119 10.89 20.32 1.63
CA VAL A 119 11.21 20.24 0.19
C VAL A 119 9.94 20.02 -0.64
N SER A 120 9.09 19.06 -0.24
CA SER A 120 7.82 18.80 -0.92
C SER A 120 6.87 20.00 -0.85
N ALA A 121 6.79 20.68 0.29
CA ALA A 121 5.98 21.87 0.49
C ALA A 121 6.49 23.04 -0.37
N ALA A 122 7.80 23.27 -0.42
CA ALA A 122 8.43 24.29 -1.26
C ALA A 122 8.10 24.09 -2.75
N ALA A 123 8.27 22.87 -3.28
CA ALA A 123 7.95 22.56 -4.66
C ALA A 123 6.44 22.74 -4.98
N LEU A 124 5.57 22.33 -4.04
CA LEU A 124 4.13 22.49 -4.18
C LEU A 124 3.71 23.96 -4.14
N ALA A 125 4.34 24.77 -3.28
CA ALA A 125 4.06 26.20 -3.15
C ALA A 125 4.40 26.98 -4.43
N VAL A 126 5.58 26.72 -5.01
CA VAL A 126 5.99 27.28 -6.32
C VAL A 126 5.02 26.86 -7.42
N SER A 127 4.63 25.58 -7.44
CA SER A 127 3.67 25.07 -8.44
C SER A 127 2.30 25.75 -8.33
N CYS A 128 1.88 26.15 -7.12
CA CYS A 128 0.60 26.83 -6.90
C CYS A 128 0.66 28.32 -7.27
N SER A 129 1.80 28.98 -7.05
CA SER A 129 1.98 30.40 -7.34
C SER A 129 2.40 30.68 -8.79
N ALA A 130 2.85 29.66 -9.54
CA ALA A 130 3.35 29.81 -10.91
C ALA A 130 2.41 30.60 -11.85
N GLY A 131 1.10 30.38 -11.76
CA GLY A 131 0.11 31.09 -12.58
C GLY A 131 -0.07 32.58 -12.23
N VAL A 132 0.42 33.01 -11.06
CA VAL A 132 0.43 34.42 -10.62
C VAL A 132 1.80 35.05 -10.80
N VAL A 133 2.88 34.30 -10.59
CA VAL A 133 4.26 34.80 -10.72
C VAL A 133 4.71 34.92 -12.18
N LEU A 134 4.21 34.05 -13.07
CA LEU A 134 4.49 34.09 -14.51
C LEU A 134 6.00 34.19 -14.85
N PHE A 135 6.84 33.39 -14.19
CA PHE A 135 8.30 33.38 -14.37
C PHE A 135 9.06 34.68 -14.02
N HIS A 136 8.41 35.65 -13.35
CA HIS A 136 9.10 36.83 -12.82
C HIS A 136 9.99 36.46 -11.62
N PRO A 137 11.00 37.28 -11.27
CA PRO A 137 11.92 36.99 -10.17
C PRO A 137 11.17 36.67 -8.86
N LEU A 138 11.49 35.51 -8.28
CA LEU A 138 10.84 34.96 -7.09
C LEU A 138 11.89 34.55 -6.06
N THR A 139 11.84 35.17 -4.89
CA THR A 139 12.60 34.72 -3.72
C THR A 139 11.74 33.80 -2.87
N LEU A 140 12.13 32.53 -2.74
CA LEU A 140 11.44 31.52 -1.94
C LEU A 140 12.09 31.41 -0.55
N LEU A 141 11.37 31.80 0.49
CA LEU A 141 11.80 31.73 1.88
C LEU A 141 11.28 30.44 2.54
N VAL A 142 12.18 29.58 3.00
CA VAL A 142 11.85 28.28 3.63
C VAL A 142 12.63 28.12 4.95
N PRO A 143 12.01 27.58 6.03
CA PRO A 143 12.70 27.39 7.31
C PRO A 143 13.76 26.28 7.34
N HIS A 144 13.83 25.48 6.27
CA HIS A 144 14.78 24.38 6.11
C HIS A 144 15.72 24.65 4.92
N ALA A 145 16.93 24.09 4.96
CA ALA A 145 17.94 24.20 3.90
C ALA A 145 17.61 23.28 2.70
N VAL A 146 16.55 23.63 1.96
CA VAL A 146 15.99 22.84 0.84
C VAL A 146 16.99 22.67 -0.31
N ASP A 147 17.71 23.72 -0.64
CA ASP A 147 18.78 23.75 -1.64
C ASP A 147 19.89 22.74 -1.30
N VAL A 148 20.38 22.76 -0.06
CA VAL A 148 21.42 21.83 0.42
C VAL A 148 20.93 20.38 0.36
N LEU A 149 19.69 20.10 0.78
CA LEU A 149 19.12 18.75 0.74
C LEU A 149 18.97 18.21 -0.68
N LEU A 150 18.57 19.06 -1.64
CA LEU A 150 18.42 18.67 -3.04
C LEU A 150 19.78 18.41 -3.70
N LEU A 151 20.76 19.30 -3.50
CA LEU A 151 22.10 19.22 -4.09
C LEU A 151 22.92 18.04 -3.56
N GLN A 152 22.81 17.71 -2.28
CA GLN A 152 23.58 16.61 -1.68
C GLN A 152 22.99 15.23 -1.98
N GLY A 153 21.84 15.13 -2.66
CA GLY A 153 21.19 13.85 -2.98
C GLY A 153 20.75 13.04 -1.75
N ARG A 154 20.77 13.64 -0.55
CA ARG A 154 20.39 13.01 0.73
C ARG A 154 18.89 13.01 0.91
N LEU A 155 18.18 12.59 -0.12
CA LEU A 155 16.73 12.42 -0.12
C LEU A 155 16.39 10.97 -0.47
N GLY A 156 17.14 10.00 0.08
CA GLY A 156 16.97 8.57 -0.21
C GLY A 156 15.57 8.00 0.12
N LEU A 157 14.77 8.76 0.87
CA LEU A 157 13.36 8.45 1.14
C LEU A 157 12.41 8.87 0.00
N LEU A 158 12.84 9.77 -0.89
CA LEU A 158 12.09 10.14 -2.09
C LEU A 158 12.36 9.14 -3.22
N SER A 159 11.35 8.90 -4.05
CA SER A 159 11.58 8.19 -5.31
C SER A 159 12.44 9.05 -6.25
N PRO A 160 13.26 8.42 -7.13
CA PRO A 160 14.06 9.17 -8.12
C PRO A 160 13.21 10.13 -8.97
N ALA A 161 11.99 9.72 -9.33
CA ALA A 161 11.06 10.57 -10.08
C ALA A 161 10.63 11.83 -9.31
N ARG A 162 10.37 11.72 -7.99
CA ARG A 162 10.04 12.89 -7.15
C ARG A 162 11.24 13.80 -6.94
N HIS A 163 12.42 13.22 -6.71
CA HIS A 163 13.65 13.99 -6.55
C HIS A 163 13.97 14.80 -7.82
N LEU A 164 13.88 14.17 -9.00
CA LEU A 164 14.03 14.85 -10.28
C LEU A 164 12.99 15.97 -10.46
N SER A 165 11.72 15.69 -10.17
CA SER A 165 10.64 16.69 -10.27
C SER A 165 10.88 17.89 -9.37
N TYR A 166 11.27 17.68 -8.11
CA TYR A 166 11.54 18.78 -7.17
C TYR A 166 12.77 19.58 -7.58
N THR A 167 13.83 18.90 -8.03
CA THR A 167 15.03 19.57 -8.55
C THR A 167 14.71 20.41 -9.78
N ALA A 168 13.87 19.92 -10.69
CA ALA A 168 13.43 20.65 -11.87
C ALA A 168 12.61 21.91 -11.50
N ILE A 169 11.72 21.80 -10.51
CA ILE A 169 10.88 22.94 -10.08
C ILE A 169 11.71 23.98 -9.33
N LEU A 170 12.54 23.55 -8.40
CA LEU A 170 13.18 24.45 -7.43
C LEU A 170 14.56 24.94 -7.87
N MET A 171 15.33 24.13 -8.61
CA MET A 171 16.74 24.41 -8.90
C MET A 171 17.03 24.67 -10.38
N SER A 172 16.20 24.17 -11.29
CA SER A 172 16.42 24.37 -12.73
C SER A 172 15.80 25.67 -13.26
N GLN A 173 14.99 26.37 -12.47
CA GLN A 173 14.29 27.58 -12.89
C GLN A 173 15.11 28.84 -12.51
N PRO A 174 15.61 29.63 -13.48
CA PRO A 174 16.55 30.72 -13.19
C PRO A 174 15.90 31.91 -12.46
N HIS A 175 14.57 32.04 -12.53
CA HIS A 175 13.84 33.11 -11.84
C HIS A 175 13.63 32.83 -10.35
N ILE A 176 13.96 31.63 -9.86
CA ILE A 176 13.73 31.22 -8.48
C ILE A 176 15.04 31.30 -7.70
N THR A 177 15.03 32.04 -6.59
CA THR A 177 16.11 32.09 -5.62
C THR A 177 15.62 31.54 -4.29
N ILE A 178 16.19 30.44 -3.81
CA ILE A 178 15.84 29.84 -2.52
C ILE A 178 16.69 30.49 -1.43
N GLN A 179 16.06 30.90 -0.33
CA GLN A 179 16.73 31.42 0.85
C GLN A 179 16.15 30.78 2.11
N ARG A 180 17.04 30.48 3.06
CA ARG A 180 16.65 29.96 4.37
C ARG A 180 16.16 31.11 5.26
N CYS A 181 15.03 30.92 5.94
CA CYS A 181 14.46 31.87 6.90
C CYS A 181 14.03 31.15 8.18
N ASN A 182 14.79 31.27 9.27
CA ASN A 182 14.64 30.38 10.43
C ASN A 182 13.34 30.57 11.23
N ILE A 183 12.71 31.76 11.19
CA ILE A 183 11.43 32.01 11.87
C ILE A 183 10.43 32.73 10.95
N LEU A 184 9.26 32.11 10.78
CA LEU A 184 8.07 32.71 10.19
C LEU A 184 7.04 32.97 11.29
N ASN A 185 6.42 34.14 11.27
CA ASN A 185 5.30 34.45 12.16
C ASN A 185 4.16 33.47 11.87
N PRO A 186 3.66 32.71 12.88
CA PRO A 186 2.66 31.66 12.65
C PRO A 186 1.30 32.20 12.16
N ALA A 187 0.95 33.45 12.47
CA ALA A 187 -0.32 34.06 12.07
C ALA A 187 -0.26 34.69 10.67
N THR A 188 0.85 35.35 10.34
CA THR A 188 0.99 36.11 9.08
C THR A 188 1.88 35.42 8.04
N LEU A 189 2.62 34.38 8.45
CA LEU A 189 3.68 33.71 7.67
C LEU A 189 4.73 34.68 7.11
N LEU A 190 4.89 35.84 7.75
CA LEU A 190 5.93 36.81 7.42
C LEU A 190 7.22 36.47 8.18
N PRO A 191 8.40 36.72 7.61
CA PRO A 191 9.67 36.55 8.30
C PRO A 191 9.74 37.48 9.53
N THR A 192 10.23 36.96 10.65
CA THR A 192 10.52 37.78 11.84
C THR A 192 12.01 38.12 11.89
N PRO A 193 12.40 39.29 12.45
CA PRO A 193 13.81 39.72 12.52
C PRO A 193 14.69 38.86 13.46
N ALA A 194 14.11 37.96 14.25
CA ALA A 194 14.85 37.00 15.06
C ALA A 194 15.13 35.73 14.24
N ASP A 195 16.40 35.40 14.04
CA ASP A 195 16.81 34.07 13.58
C ASP A 195 16.80 33.12 14.77
N GLY A 196 15.97 32.08 14.72
CA GLY A 196 16.03 30.97 15.67
C GLY A 196 17.24 30.10 15.39
N ASP A 197 17.58 29.22 16.34
CA ASP A 197 18.75 28.34 16.17
C ASP A 197 18.58 27.42 14.95
N PRO A 198 19.45 27.53 13.94
CA PRO A 198 19.35 26.72 12.74
C PRO A 198 19.70 25.26 13.07
N HIS A 199 18.72 24.37 13.05
CA HIS A 199 19.01 22.93 13.09
C HIS A 199 19.71 22.48 11.79
N SER A 200 20.54 21.44 11.89
CA SER A 200 21.16 20.80 10.74
C SER A 200 20.15 19.88 10.05
N CYS A 201 19.59 20.34 8.91
CA CYS A 201 18.66 19.52 8.13
C CYS A 201 19.31 18.23 7.61
N VAL A 202 20.63 18.26 7.38
CA VAL A 202 21.42 17.12 6.89
C VAL A 202 21.52 16.06 7.99
N GLU A 203 21.98 16.43 9.19
CA GLU A 203 22.08 15.50 10.33
C GLU A 203 20.71 14.95 10.73
N ALA A 204 19.67 15.78 10.70
CA ALA A 204 18.31 15.36 10.98
C ALA A 204 17.85 14.27 9.99
N ASN A 205 18.22 14.39 8.72
CA ASN A 205 17.85 13.41 7.70
C ASN A 205 18.71 12.14 7.70
N ASP A 206 19.99 12.24 8.06
CA ASP A 206 20.90 11.09 8.17
C ASP A 206 20.39 10.06 9.18
N LYS A 207 19.83 10.52 10.32
CA LYS A 207 19.16 9.66 11.32
C LYS A 207 18.05 8.78 10.72
N TYR A 208 17.47 9.18 9.60
CA TYR A 208 16.40 8.44 8.93
C TYR A 208 16.87 7.63 7.72
N SER A 209 18.03 7.94 7.17
CA SER A 209 18.59 7.29 5.97
C SER A 209 19.36 6.01 6.29
N SER A 210 19.86 5.86 7.53
CA SER A 210 20.50 4.63 7.99
C SER A 210 19.57 3.78 8.84
N PRO A 211 19.30 2.52 8.47
CA PRO A 211 19.41 1.44 9.45
C PRO A 211 20.90 1.20 9.70
N ASP A 212 21.46 1.78 10.76
CA ASP A 212 22.76 1.27 11.25
C ASP A 212 22.49 -0.06 11.99
N PRO A 213 23.22 -1.16 11.74
CA PRO A 213 24.41 -1.31 10.90
C PRO A 213 24.19 -2.31 9.74
N ILE A 214 23.99 -1.81 8.52
CA ILE A 214 24.19 -2.61 7.30
C ILE A 214 25.53 -2.22 6.68
N SER A 215 26.63 -2.65 7.29
CA SER A 215 27.97 -2.41 6.75
C SER A 215 28.91 -3.57 7.04
N ARG A 216 29.39 -4.15 5.93
CA ARG A 216 30.34 -5.27 5.79
C ARG A 216 29.73 -6.64 6.03
N THR A 217 30.00 -7.57 5.11
CA THR A 217 29.69 -8.99 5.26
C THR A 217 30.33 -9.50 6.55
N HIS A 218 29.49 -9.91 7.50
CA HIS A 218 29.95 -10.50 8.75
C HIS A 218 29.89 -12.03 8.60
N HIS A 219 31.01 -12.70 8.91
CA HIS A 219 31.28 -14.09 8.52
C HIS A 219 30.75 -15.14 9.51
N SER A 220 29.71 -14.82 10.31
CA SER A 220 29.27 -15.72 11.39
C SER A 220 28.09 -16.59 11.00
N LEU A 221 27.02 -16.01 10.44
CA LEU A 221 25.88 -16.76 9.91
C LEU A 221 25.55 -16.25 8.50
N ILE A 222 25.68 -17.10 7.48
CA ILE A 222 25.32 -16.77 6.09
C ILE A 222 24.05 -17.51 5.74
N VAL A 223 22.92 -16.78 5.63
CA VAL A 223 21.63 -17.39 5.32
C VAL A 223 21.25 -17.23 3.85
N TYR A 224 21.01 -18.36 3.19
CA TYR A 224 20.37 -18.41 1.87
C TYR A 224 18.97 -18.99 2.04
N TYR A 225 18.00 -18.47 1.29
CA TYR A 225 16.67 -19.04 1.28
C TYR A 225 16.12 -19.08 -0.15
N GLY A 226 15.39 -20.15 -0.46
CA GLY A 226 14.80 -20.40 -1.78
C GLY A 226 13.30 -20.68 -1.68
N LEU A 227 12.57 -20.42 -2.76
CA LEU A 227 11.14 -20.72 -2.88
C LEU A 227 10.88 -21.64 -4.06
N TRP A 228 10.07 -22.69 -3.83
CA TRP A 228 9.61 -23.57 -4.90
C TRP A 228 8.09 -23.60 -5.00
N MET A 229 7.58 -23.61 -6.23
CA MET A 229 6.16 -23.80 -6.53
C MET A 229 5.96 -25.09 -7.34
N ASP A 230 5.32 -26.10 -6.75
CA ASP A 230 4.86 -27.27 -7.51
C ASP A 230 3.52 -26.98 -8.21
N HIS A 231 3.47 -27.17 -9.53
CA HIS A 231 2.23 -27.35 -10.26
C HIS A 231 1.90 -28.84 -10.29
N VAL A 232 0.97 -29.30 -9.43
CA VAL A 232 0.49 -30.68 -9.48
C VAL A 232 -0.66 -30.77 -10.48
N PRO A 233 -0.53 -31.55 -11.57
CA PRO A 233 -1.59 -31.72 -12.55
C PRO A 233 -2.65 -32.68 -11.97
N LYS A 234 -3.53 -32.15 -11.10
CA LYS A 234 -4.84 -32.69 -10.64
C LYS A 234 -5.35 -32.02 -9.36
N GLN A 235 -4.56 -31.20 -8.67
CA GLN A 235 -5.00 -30.38 -7.53
C GLN A 235 -4.72 -28.90 -7.82
N ARG A 236 -5.76 -28.06 -7.92
CA ARG A 236 -5.65 -26.60 -8.09
C ARG A 236 -5.21 -25.90 -6.79
N GLN A 237 -4.12 -26.35 -6.16
CA GLN A 237 -3.55 -25.65 -4.98
C GLN A 237 -2.03 -25.59 -5.10
N ALA A 238 -1.50 -24.37 -5.19
CA ALA A 238 -0.07 -24.11 -5.11
C ALA A 238 0.41 -24.37 -3.68
N LYS A 239 1.42 -25.21 -3.50
CA LYS A 239 2.09 -25.41 -2.21
C LYS A 239 3.35 -24.54 -2.19
N LEU A 240 3.31 -23.43 -1.45
CA LEU A 240 4.47 -22.60 -1.18
C LEU A 240 5.26 -23.19 -0.01
N LYS A 241 6.56 -23.39 -0.19
CA LYS A 241 7.45 -23.89 0.87
C LYS A 241 8.74 -23.08 0.92
N GLN A 242 9.29 -22.95 2.11
CA GLN A 242 10.43 -22.11 2.42
C GLN A 242 11.55 -22.97 3.02
N ALA A 243 12.77 -22.82 2.52
CA ALA A 243 13.94 -23.38 3.16
C ALA A 243 14.92 -22.27 3.54
N MET A 244 15.50 -22.39 4.72
CA MET A 244 16.50 -21.49 5.28
C MET A 244 17.73 -22.30 5.66
N LEU A 245 18.88 -21.88 5.14
CA LEU A 245 20.13 -22.61 5.32
C LEU A 245 21.19 -21.67 5.87
N ALA A 246 22.06 -22.15 6.75
CA ALA A 246 23.29 -21.46 7.10
C ALA A 246 24.43 -22.17 6.41
N ALA A 247 25.18 -21.44 5.57
CA ALA A 247 26.52 -21.71 5.06
C ALA A 247 26.90 -23.16 4.68
N PRO A 248 27.63 -23.31 3.56
CA PRO A 248 27.16 -23.81 2.27
C PRO A 248 26.52 -25.21 2.27
N ASP A 249 26.56 -25.94 3.40
CA ASP A 249 26.30 -27.39 3.45
C ASP A 249 25.34 -27.81 4.59
N HIS A 250 24.88 -26.86 5.42
CA HIS A 250 24.01 -27.16 6.57
C HIS A 250 22.61 -26.52 6.47
N VAL A 251 21.58 -27.36 6.53
CA VAL A 251 20.18 -26.91 6.60
C VAL A 251 19.86 -26.51 8.04
N ILE A 252 19.63 -25.21 8.30
CA ILE A 252 19.15 -24.76 9.62
C ILE A 252 17.67 -25.12 9.80
N GLU A 253 16.84 -24.75 8.81
CA GLU A 253 15.39 -24.84 8.95
C GLU A 253 14.74 -24.94 7.56
N ALA A 254 14.13 -26.08 7.22
CA ALA A 254 13.36 -26.24 5.99
C ALA A 254 11.91 -26.63 6.31
N LYS A 255 10.95 -25.78 5.94
CA LYS A 255 9.55 -25.90 6.38
C LYS A 255 8.54 -25.61 5.27
N SER A 256 7.44 -26.36 5.30
CA SER A 256 6.28 -26.06 4.44
C SER A 256 5.53 -24.84 4.95
N LEU A 257 5.24 -23.88 4.08
CA LEU A 257 4.37 -22.76 4.42
C LEU A 257 2.90 -23.09 4.09
N PRO A 258 1.95 -22.41 4.74
CA PRO A 258 0.54 -22.54 4.40
C PRO A 258 0.24 -22.22 2.92
N PRO A 259 -0.66 -22.97 2.26
CA PRO A 259 -0.95 -22.82 0.83
C PRO A 259 -1.69 -21.51 0.47
N HIS A 260 -2.16 -20.75 1.45
CA HIS A 260 -2.86 -19.47 1.25
C HIS A 260 -1.90 -18.27 1.15
N LEU A 261 -0.62 -18.45 1.48
CA LEU A 261 0.37 -17.37 1.41
C LEU A 261 0.82 -17.13 -0.04
N SER A 262 1.29 -15.91 -0.33
CA SER A 262 1.88 -15.56 -1.62
C SER A 262 3.39 -15.83 -1.63
N ALA A 263 4.00 -15.90 -2.81
CA ALA A 263 5.46 -15.97 -2.92
C ALA A 263 6.15 -14.80 -2.18
N GLN A 264 5.64 -13.57 -2.35
CA GLN A 264 6.14 -12.38 -1.66
C GLN A 264 5.98 -12.44 -0.13
N ALA A 265 4.92 -13.08 0.39
CA ALA A 265 4.78 -13.29 1.83
C ALA A 265 5.79 -14.32 2.35
N ALA A 266 6.04 -15.39 1.58
CA ALA A 266 7.03 -16.40 1.92
C ALA A 266 8.45 -15.82 1.97
N GLU A 267 8.78 -14.93 1.04
CA GLU A 267 10.01 -14.12 1.04
C GLU A 267 10.22 -13.34 2.34
N ILE A 268 9.20 -12.58 2.76
CA ILE A 268 9.24 -11.78 4.00
C ILE A 268 9.38 -12.69 5.22
N ILE A 269 8.65 -13.80 5.27
CA ILE A 269 8.70 -14.74 6.40
C ILE A 269 10.11 -15.33 6.53
N ALA A 270 10.78 -15.64 5.40
CA ALA A 270 12.11 -16.26 5.42
C ALA A 270 13.08 -15.28 6.04
N LEU A 271 13.11 -14.06 5.52
CA LEU A 271 13.97 -13.01 6.01
C LEU A 271 13.71 -12.69 7.50
N THR A 272 12.44 -12.66 7.91
CA THR A 272 12.04 -12.43 9.30
C THR A 272 12.60 -13.51 10.22
N ARG A 273 12.44 -14.78 9.85
CA ARG A 273 12.94 -15.91 10.66
C ARG A 273 14.47 -15.94 10.71
N ALA A 274 15.16 -15.47 9.67
CA ALA A 274 16.62 -15.46 9.63
C ALA A 274 17.15 -14.53 10.71
N CYS A 275 16.54 -13.35 10.80
CA CYS A 275 16.87 -12.35 11.79
C CYS A 275 16.50 -12.80 13.21
N GLU A 276 15.37 -13.51 13.39
CA GLU A 276 14.97 -14.07 14.69
C GLU A 276 15.94 -15.15 15.19
N LEU A 277 16.43 -16.03 14.29
CA LEU A 277 17.39 -17.08 14.65
C LEU A 277 18.77 -16.52 15.01
N ALA A 278 19.16 -15.40 14.40
CA ALA A 278 20.43 -14.74 14.66
C ALA A 278 20.37 -13.74 15.83
N PHE A 279 19.45 -13.90 16.78
CA PHE A 279 19.33 -13.02 17.95
C PHE A 279 20.69 -12.84 18.66
N GLY A 280 21.16 -11.59 18.74
CA GLY A 280 22.44 -11.24 19.37
C GLY A 280 23.71 -11.65 18.58
N GLN A 281 23.58 -12.31 17.43
CA GLN A 281 24.69 -12.71 16.57
C GLN A 281 24.75 -11.87 15.30
N PRO A 282 25.94 -11.69 14.68
CA PRO A 282 26.04 -10.99 13.41
C PRO A 282 25.59 -11.90 12.25
N LEU A 283 24.71 -11.37 11.39
CA LEU A 283 24.00 -12.11 10.34
C LEU A 283 24.27 -11.49 8.96
N THR A 284 24.58 -12.33 7.97
CA THR A 284 24.55 -11.96 6.55
C THR A 284 23.49 -12.79 5.83
N VAL A 285 22.48 -12.16 5.23
CA VAL A 285 21.44 -12.83 4.44
C VAL A 285 21.65 -12.54 2.97
N TYR A 286 21.77 -13.60 2.15
CA TYR A 286 21.70 -13.49 0.70
C TYR A 286 20.29 -13.84 0.23
N THR A 287 19.73 -12.96 -0.59
CA THR A 287 18.39 -13.13 -1.17
C THR A 287 18.42 -12.82 -2.66
N ASP A 288 17.79 -13.67 -3.46
CA ASP A 288 17.57 -13.43 -4.89
C ASP A 288 16.29 -12.59 -5.13
N SER A 289 15.47 -12.42 -4.10
CA SER A 289 14.25 -11.65 -4.13
C SER A 289 14.50 -10.15 -4.03
N ARG A 290 14.31 -9.50 -5.18
CA ARG A 290 14.26 -8.04 -5.25
C ARG A 290 13.21 -7.45 -4.30
N TYR A 291 12.11 -8.15 -4.07
CA TYR A 291 11.03 -7.65 -3.20
C TYR A 291 11.44 -7.64 -1.73
N ALA A 292 12.00 -8.74 -1.21
CA ALA A 292 12.48 -8.81 0.18
C ALA A 292 13.58 -7.78 0.45
N PHE A 293 14.57 -7.71 -0.45
CA PHE A 293 15.64 -6.72 -0.39
C PHE A 293 15.10 -5.28 -0.37
N SER A 294 14.28 -4.90 -1.35
CA SER A 294 13.77 -3.53 -1.44
C SER A 294 12.82 -3.19 -0.29
N THR A 295 12.11 -4.18 0.25
CA THR A 295 11.21 -3.99 1.39
C THR A 295 11.97 -3.53 2.62
N VAL A 296 13.04 -4.22 3.02
CA VAL A 296 13.83 -3.81 4.20
C VAL A 296 14.57 -2.50 3.97
N HIS A 297 15.22 -2.35 2.81
CA HIS A 297 16.07 -1.19 2.54
C HIS A 297 15.31 0.10 2.23
N CYS A 298 14.13 0.01 1.61
CA CYS A 298 13.44 1.19 1.06
C CYS A 298 12.03 1.39 1.63
N PHE A 299 11.22 0.33 1.72
CA PHE A 299 9.77 0.49 1.81
C PHE A 299 9.16 0.26 3.19
N ALA A 300 9.66 -0.69 3.97
CA ALA A 300 9.03 -1.10 5.22
C ALA A 300 8.94 0.04 6.24
N LYS A 301 10.04 0.78 6.45
CA LYS A 301 10.07 1.93 7.36
C LYS A 301 9.23 3.11 6.85
N GLN A 302 9.08 3.25 5.52
CA GLN A 302 8.19 4.26 4.94
C GLN A 302 6.71 3.88 5.13
N TRP A 303 6.37 2.60 4.96
CA TRP A 303 5.01 2.10 5.19
C TRP A 303 4.63 2.16 6.66
N GLU A 304 5.54 1.85 7.59
CA GLU A 304 5.32 2.02 9.02
C GLU A 304 4.94 3.47 9.37
N ARG A 305 5.68 4.45 8.86
CA ARG A 305 5.36 5.88 9.04
C ARG A 305 4.01 6.30 8.46
N ARG A 306 3.51 5.57 7.45
CA ARG A 306 2.18 5.79 6.86
C ARG A 306 1.06 5.08 7.63
N GLY A 307 1.36 4.28 8.65
CA GLY A 307 0.36 3.40 9.28
C GLY A 307 0.01 2.19 8.41
N MET A 308 0.96 1.69 7.62
CA MET A 308 0.84 0.49 6.77
C MET A 308 -0.17 0.61 5.63
N VAL A 309 -0.27 1.81 5.05
CA VAL A 309 -1.07 2.08 3.84
C VAL A 309 -0.19 2.38 2.63
N THR A 310 -0.70 2.01 1.46
CA THR A 310 -0.13 2.33 0.14
C THR A 310 -0.30 3.81 -0.18
N SER A 311 0.37 4.31 -1.24
CA SER A 311 0.23 5.71 -1.69
C SER A 311 -1.18 6.10 -2.15
N SER A 312 -2.05 5.12 -2.38
CA SER A 312 -3.47 5.32 -2.74
C SER A 312 -4.41 5.20 -1.53
N GLY A 313 -3.88 5.10 -0.30
CA GLY A 313 -4.67 4.99 0.93
C GLY A 313 -5.23 3.60 1.22
N LYS A 314 -4.95 2.59 0.38
CA LYS A 314 -5.37 1.21 0.64
C LYS A 314 -4.43 0.54 1.65
N PRO A 315 -4.93 -0.30 2.58
CA PRO A 315 -4.08 -1.07 3.48
C PRO A 315 -3.20 -2.05 2.70
N ILE A 316 -1.97 -2.24 3.17
CA ILE A 316 -1.03 -3.19 2.57
C ILE A 316 -1.49 -4.62 2.91
N THR A 317 -1.55 -5.49 1.90
CA THR A 317 -2.08 -6.87 1.97
C THR A 317 -1.41 -7.75 3.05
N HIS A 318 -0.18 -7.45 3.45
CA HIS A 318 0.60 -8.20 4.46
C HIS A 318 1.20 -7.30 5.55
N SER A 319 0.43 -6.31 6.03
CA SER A 319 0.90 -5.31 7.01
C SER A 319 1.52 -5.93 8.28
N GLN A 320 0.91 -6.97 8.85
CA GLN A 320 1.41 -7.63 10.06
C GLN A 320 2.75 -8.33 9.86
N LEU A 321 2.97 -8.99 8.70
CA LEU A 321 4.25 -9.64 8.38
C LEU A 321 5.37 -8.62 8.25
N LEU A 322 5.09 -7.47 7.65
CA LEU A 322 6.03 -6.36 7.51
C LEU A 322 6.38 -5.71 8.86
N LEU A 323 5.40 -5.53 9.75
CA LEU A 323 5.67 -5.03 11.11
C LEU A 323 6.52 -6.01 11.92
N ARG A 324 6.29 -7.32 11.77
CA ARG A 324 7.14 -8.35 12.39
C ARG A 324 8.56 -8.31 11.84
N LEU A 325 8.72 -8.20 10.51
CA LEU A 325 10.03 -8.06 9.86
C LEU A 325 10.81 -6.85 10.40
N LEU A 326 10.15 -5.69 10.54
CA LEU A 326 10.80 -4.47 11.07
C LEU A 326 11.33 -4.65 12.50
N ARG A 327 10.61 -5.40 13.34
CA ARG A 327 11.08 -5.75 14.68
C ARG A 327 12.22 -6.77 14.63
N ALA A 328 12.09 -7.78 13.76
CA ALA A 328 13.06 -8.87 13.64
C ALA A 328 14.43 -8.39 13.13
N VAL A 329 14.45 -7.44 12.20
CA VAL A 329 15.68 -6.84 11.63
C VAL A 329 16.58 -6.19 12.70
N LEU A 330 16.03 -5.83 13.86
CA LEU A 330 16.77 -5.23 14.98
C LEU A 330 17.31 -6.25 15.99
N LEU A 331 17.01 -7.54 15.84
CA LEU A 331 17.42 -8.60 16.77
C LEU A 331 18.89 -9.04 16.62
N PRO A 332 19.48 -9.11 15.41
CA PRO A 332 20.90 -9.42 15.23
C PRO A 332 21.81 -8.32 15.78
N SER A 333 23.01 -8.66 16.25
CA SER A 333 23.99 -7.67 16.71
C SER A 333 24.63 -6.88 15.55
N ALA A 334 24.69 -7.48 14.36
CA ALA A 334 24.94 -6.79 13.10
C ALA A 334 24.18 -7.50 11.97
N LEU A 335 23.69 -6.77 10.97
CA LEU A 335 22.89 -7.36 9.88
C LEU A 335 23.34 -6.86 8.51
N ALA A 336 23.78 -7.77 7.65
CA ALA A 336 23.99 -7.51 6.23
C ALA A 336 22.92 -8.23 5.40
N ILE A 337 22.21 -7.52 4.53
CA ILE A 337 21.31 -8.13 3.54
C ILE A 337 21.88 -7.85 2.15
N CYS A 338 22.14 -8.90 1.40
CA CYS A 338 22.80 -8.84 0.10
C CYS A 338 21.91 -9.45 -0.98
N LYS A 339 21.82 -8.76 -2.12
CA LYS A 339 21.09 -9.28 -3.29
C LYS A 339 22.01 -10.15 -4.14
N CYS A 340 21.60 -11.38 -4.44
CA CYS A 340 22.25 -12.26 -5.42
C CYS A 340 21.39 -12.40 -6.69
N GLN A 341 21.97 -12.92 -7.78
CA GLN A 341 21.24 -13.22 -9.02
C GLN A 341 20.65 -14.63 -8.94
N ALA A 342 19.34 -14.74 -9.19
CA ALA A 342 18.64 -16.02 -9.28
C ALA A 342 19.16 -16.88 -10.44
N HIS A 343 19.18 -18.19 -10.26
CA HIS A 343 19.44 -19.19 -11.30
C HIS A 343 20.76 -19.03 -12.07
N THR A 344 21.83 -18.61 -11.39
CA THR A 344 23.16 -18.51 -11.99
C THR A 344 23.90 -19.86 -11.95
N SER A 345 24.58 -20.22 -13.04
CA SER A 345 25.50 -21.37 -13.13
C SER A 345 26.91 -21.07 -12.60
N GLY A 346 27.06 -19.96 -11.86
CA GLY A 346 28.32 -19.56 -11.23
C GLY A 346 28.86 -20.62 -10.27
N THR A 347 30.18 -20.67 -10.15
CA THR A 347 30.93 -21.54 -9.23
C THR A 347 31.37 -20.81 -7.97
N ASP A 348 31.02 -19.53 -7.82
CA ASP A 348 31.26 -18.75 -6.62
C ASP A 348 30.41 -19.25 -5.44
N SER A 349 30.93 -19.05 -4.23
CA SER A 349 30.31 -19.53 -2.99
C SER A 349 28.87 -19.02 -2.79
N VAL A 350 28.56 -17.83 -3.31
CA VAL A 350 27.23 -17.21 -3.22
C VAL A 350 26.25 -17.90 -4.18
N SER A 351 26.62 -18.10 -5.45
CA SER A 351 25.79 -18.85 -6.40
C SER A 351 25.59 -20.31 -5.99
N CYS A 352 26.61 -20.96 -5.42
CA CYS A 352 26.49 -22.31 -4.86
C CYS A 352 25.51 -22.35 -3.68
N GLY A 353 25.64 -21.43 -2.72
CA GLY A 353 24.73 -21.34 -1.56
C GLY A 353 23.27 -21.04 -1.96
N ASN A 354 23.06 -20.16 -2.93
CA ASN A 354 21.71 -19.86 -3.44
C ASN A 354 21.07 -21.10 -4.10
N ARG A 355 21.85 -21.82 -4.93
CA ARG A 355 21.37 -23.03 -5.60
C ARG A 355 21.04 -24.13 -4.61
N PHE A 356 21.88 -24.31 -3.60
CA PHE A 356 21.61 -25.26 -2.52
C PHE A 356 20.33 -24.88 -1.76
N ALA A 357 20.08 -23.58 -1.56
CA ALA A 357 18.83 -23.13 -0.95
C ALA A 357 17.57 -23.41 -1.78
N ASP A 358 17.64 -23.20 -3.09
CA ASP A 358 16.59 -23.55 -4.02
C ASP A 358 16.33 -25.07 -4.06
N GLU A 359 17.40 -25.87 -4.06
CA GLU A 359 17.32 -27.33 -4.06
C GLU A 359 16.72 -27.88 -2.76
N VAL A 360 17.05 -27.31 -1.62
CA VAL A 360 16.47 -27.71 -0.33
C VAL A 360 15.01 -27.24 -0.21
N ALA A 361 14.66 -26.06 -0.73
CA ALA A 361 13.27 -25.61 -0.82
C ALA A 361 12.43 -26.54 -1.71
N LYS A 362 13.02 -27.01 -2.82
CA LYS A 362 12.42 -28.01 -3.72
C LYS A 362 12.30 -29.39 -3.06
N SER A 363 13.33 -29.85 -2.37
CA SER A 363 13.30 -31.13 -1.63
C SER A 363 12.26 -31.12 -0.49
N ALA A 364 12.11 -29.98 0.19
CA ALA A 364 11.04 -29.78 1.18
C ALA A 364 9.63 -29.82 0.54
N SER A 365 9.49 -29.52 -0.77
CA SER A 365 8.23 -29.65 -1.54
C SER A 365 7.71 -31.09 -1.58
N GLN A 366 8.63 -32.06 -1.58
CA GLN A 366 8.35 -33.48 -1.75
C GLN A 366 8.07 -34.24 -0.44
N GLY A 367 8.09 -33.55 0.71
CA GLY A 367 7.66 -34.11 2.00
C GLY A 367 8.77 -34.70 2.87
N ILE A 368 10.03 -34.38 2.58
CA ILE A 368 11.22 -34.92 3.26
C ILE A 368 11.45 -34.30 4.65
N PHE A 369 10.88 -33.11 4.93
CA PHE A 369 11.05 -32.40 6.20
C PHE A 369 9.70 -32.10 6.87
N GLY A 370 9.65 -32.27 8.20
CA GLY A 370 8.42 -32.20 9.00
C GLY A 370 7.65 -30.89 8.88
N SER A 371 6.32 -30.97 9.08
CA SER A 371 5.44 -29.81 9.19
C SER A 371 5.74 -29.03 10.47
N SER A 372 5.93 -27.72 10.37
CA SER A 372 6.09 -26.87 11.55
C SER A 372 4.80 -26.15 11.89
N ASP A 373 4.28 -26.44 13.09
CA ASP A 373 3.22 -25.69 13.76
C ASP A 373 3.72 -24.37 14.36
N LEU A 374 4.38 -23.52 13.56
CA LEU A 374 4.87 -22.19 14.03
C LEU A 374 4.00 -21.01 13.59
N PHE A 375 2.74 -21.31 13.27
CA PHE A 375 1.63 -20.36 13.29
C PHE A 375 0.46 -20.93 14.10
N THR A 376 0.68 -21.11 15.40
CA THR A 376 -0.40 -20.94 16.38
C THR A 376 -0.26 -19.54 17.00
N ALA A 377 -0.27 -18.51 16.15
CA ALA A 377 -0.47 -17.14 16.60
C ALA A 377 -1.85 -16.72 16.10
N GLN A 378 -2.79 -16.78 17.04
CA GLN A 378 -4.19 -16.41 16.93
C GLN A 378 -4.96 -17.27 15.91
N THR A 379 -5.75 -18.18 16.49
CA THR A 379 -7.06 -18.53 15.96
C THR A 379 -7.59 -17.39 15.09
N ALA A 380 -7.62 -17.61 13.77
CA ALA A 380 -8.80 -17.18 13.05
C ALA A 380 -9.94 -17.77 13.87
N ASP A 381 -10.76 -16.91 14.47
CA ASP A 381 -12.00 -17.32 15.09
C ASP A 381 -12.58 -18.41 14.18
N SER A 382 -12.70 -19.62 14.74
CA SER A 382 -13.51 -20.65 14.13
C SER A 382 -14.77 -19.95 13.65
N LEU A 383 -15.11 -20.07 12.35
CA LEU A 383 -16.18 -19.32 11.67
C LEU A 383 -17.45 -19.17 12.52
N ILE A 384 -17.71 -20.15 13.40
CA ILE A 384 -18.56 -20.10 14.60
C ILE A 384 -17.78 -20.77 15.75
N ASP A 385 -17.83 -20.22 16.98
CA ASP A 385 -17.25 -20.80 18.21
C ASP A 385 -17.71 -22.25 18.43
N HIS A 386 -16.78 -23.15 18.78
CA HIS A 386 -17.05 -24.57 19.03
C HIS A 386 -18.07 -24.81 20.16
N MET A 387 -18.15 -23.95 21.18
CA MET A 387 -19.17 -24.05 22.24
C MET A 387 -20.57 -23.68 21.71
N VAL A 388 -20.66 -22.63 20.90
CA VAL A 388 -21.92 -22.19 20.26
C VAL A 388 -22.38 -23.21 19.23
N LEU A 389 -21.45 -23.82 18.48
CA LEU A 389 -21.76 -24.86 17.52
C LEU A 389 -22.33 -26.11 18.20
N ALA A 390 -21.72 -26.55 19.31
CA ALA A 390 -22.20 -27.70 20.08
C ALA A 390 -23.60 -27.45 20.66
N ASP A 391 -23.84 -26.26 21.23
CA ASP A 391 -25.15 -25.88 21.78
C ASP A 391 -26.24 -25.76 20.70
N MET A 392 -25.90 -25.27 19.52
CA MET A 392 -26.85 -25.19 18.40
C MET A 392 -27.13 -26.56 17.76
N GLN A 393 -26.18 -27.49 17.81
CA GLN A 393 -26.38 -28.88 17.38
C GLN A 393 -27.31 -29.63 18.35
N THR A 394 -27.15 -29.44 19.68
CA THR A 394 -28.02 -30.06 20.69
C THR A 394 -29.46 -29.54 20.62
N HIS A 395 -29.69 -28.30 20.18
CA HIS A 395 -31.02 -27.72 20.01
C HIS A 395 -31.61 -27.87 18.58
N ALA A 396 -30.90 -28.53 17.66
CA ALA A 396 -31.40 -28.71 16.29
C ALA A 396 -32.67 -29.58 16.23
N PRO A 397 -33.59 -29.32 15.27
CA PRO A 397 -34.85 -30.06 15.13
C PRO A 397 -34.63 -31.57 14.95
N ALA A 398 -35.54 -32.38 15.51
CA ALA A 398 -35.43 -33.85 15.46
C ALA A 398 -35.34 -34.42 14.03
N ALA A 399 -36.05 -33.82 13.07
CA ALA A 399 -35.99 -34.20 11.66
C ALA A 399 -34.61 -33.92 11.02
N GLU A 400 -33.91 -32.88 11.47
CA GLU A 400 -32.58 -32.54 10.98
C GLU A 400 -31.53 -33.50 11.54
N LYS A 401 -31.62 -33.82 12.83
CA LYS A 401 -30.77 -34.84 13.48
C LYS A 401 -30.96 -36.23 12.88
N GLN A 402 -32.19 -36.61 12.53
CA GLN A 402 -32.45 -37.87 11.82
C GLN A 402 -31.77 -37.91 10.44
N LEU A 403 -31.81 -36.80 9.69
CA LEU A 403 -31.11 -36.69 8.40
C LEU A 403 -29.59 -36.84 8.57
N TRP A 404 -29.01 -36.24 9.60
CA TRP A 404 -27.57 -36.38 9.90
C TRP A 404 -27.20 -37.83 10.21
N LYS A 405 -28.01 -38.53 11.01
CA LYS A 405 -27.81 -39.96 11.32
C LYS A 405 -27.88 -40.84 10.09
N VAL A 406 -28.87 -40.63 9.21
CA VAL A 406 -29.00 -41.35 7.93
C VAL A 406 -27.78 -41.12 7.01
N LYS A 407 -27.13 -39.96 7.14
CA LYS A 407 -25.91 -39.62 6.39
C LYS A 407 -24.61 -39.94 7.14
N GLY A 408 -24.68 -40.71 8.23
CA GLY A 408 -23.51 -41.28 8.92
C GLY A 408 -22.94 -40.44 10.06
N ALA A 409 -23.70 -39.51 10.66
CA ALA A 409 -23.26 -38.72 11.82
C ALA A 409 -23.31 -39.55 13.12
N THR A 410 -22.20 -39.62 13.84
CA THR A 410 -22.10 -40.26 15.16
C THR A 410 -22.42 -39.28 16.27
N LEU A 411 -23.27 -39.68 17.22
CA LEU A 411 -23.64 -38.85 18.38
C LEU A 411 -22.50 -38.79 19.38
N SER A 412 -22.00 -37.57 19.59
CA SER A 412 -20.89 -37.13 20.45
C SER A 412 -19.47 -37.19 19.84
N PRO A 413 -18.92 -36.05 19.40
CA PRO A 413 -19.57 -34.87 18.82
C PRO A 413 -20.11 -35.20 17.41
N ASP A 414 -21.21 -34.55 16.99
CA ASP A 414 -21.88 -34.81 15.69
C ASP A 414 -20.97 -34.45 14.50
N VAL A 415 -20.08 -35.39 14.19
CA VAL A 415 -19.01 -35.30 13.20
C VAL A 415 -19.32 -36.33 12.11
N THR A 416 -19.37 -35.86 10.87
CA THR A 416 -19.43 -36.71 9.67
C THR A 416 -18.19 -36.49 8.84
N HIS A 417 -17.52 -37.57 8.45
CA HIS A 417 -16.31 -37.51 7.62
C HIS A 417 -15.20 -36.61 8.21
N GLY A 418 -15.04 -36.60 9.54
CA GLY A 418 -14.00 -35.84 10.22
C GLY A 418 -14.25 -34.33 10.35
N LYS A 419 -15.46 -33.83 10.03
CA LYS A 419 -15.86 -32.43 10.23
C LYS A 419 -17.20 -32.31 10.96
N HIS A 420 -17.36 -31.27 11.77
CA HIS A 420 -18.62 -30.98 12.46
C HIS A 420 -19.74 -30.65 11.46
N VAL A 421 -20.94 -31.16 11.72
CA VAL A 421 -22.12 -30.84 10.90
C VAL A 421 -22.60 -29.42 11.22
N LEU A 422 -22.75 -28.56 10.22
CA LEU A 422 -23.32 -27.21 10.40
C LEU A 422 -24.85 -27.30 10.46
N PRO A 423 -25.50 -26.90 11.57
CA PRO A 423 -26.96 -26.82 11.65
C PRO A 423 -27.52 -25.71 10.76
N LYS A 424 -28.74 -25.90 10.24
CA LYS A 424 -29.44 -24.89 9.43
C LYS A 424 -29.60 -23.54 10.12
N SER A 425 -29.77 -23.52 11.45
CA SER A 425 -29.87 -22.29 12.25
C SER A 425 -28.65 -21.38 12.10
N LEU A 426 -27.47 -21.97 11.84
CA LEU A 426 -26.20 -21.26 11.68
C LEU A 426 -25.85 -20.93 10.22
N PHE A 427 -26.69 -21.27 9.26
CA PHE A 427 -26.43 -20.97 7.83
C PHE A 427 -26.36 -19.48 7.55
N LYS A 428 -27.15 -18.65 8.25
CA LYS A 428 -27.11 -17.19 8.11
C LYS A 428 -25.77 -16.62 8.57
N ALA A 429 -25.29 -17.07 9.73
CA ALA A 429 -24.02 -16.64 10.31
C ALA A 429 -22.84 -17.07 9.41
N ALA A 430 -22.82 -18.34 9.00
CA ALA A 430 -21.80 -18.86 8.10
C ALA A 430 -21.80 -18.13 6.74
N ALA A 431 -22.99 -17.81 6.19
CA ALA A 431 -23.10 -17.06 4.94
C ALA A 431 -22.61 -15.61 5.06
N LEU A 432 -22.93 -14.90 6.15
CA LEU A 432 -22.46 -13.52 6.38
C LEU A 432 -20.94 -13.45 6.43
N VAL A 433 -20.30 -14.36 7.18
CA VAL A 433 -18.85 -14.37 7.33
C VAL A 433 -18.15 -14.83 6.04
N ALA A 434 -18.66 -15.87 5.37
CA ALA A 434 -18.09 -16.35 4.12
C ALA A 434 -18.30 -15.39 2.93
N HIS A 435 -19.39 -14.60 2.94
CA HIS A 435 -19.65 -13.59 1.92
C HIS A 435 -18.70 -12.41 2.08
N GLY A 436 -18.50 -11.96 3.33
CA GLY A 436 -17.47 -11.00 3.74
C GLY A 436 -17.52 -9.65 3.00
N PRO A 437 -16.53 -8.77 3.25
CA PRO A 437 -16.41 -7.48 2.55
C PRO A 437 -16.07 -7.63 1.05
N CYS A 438 -15.64 -8.82 0.64
CA CYS A 438 -15.26 -9.14 -0.74
C CYS A 438 -16.42 -9.65 -1.61
N HIS A 439 -17.64 -9.77 -1.06
CA HIS A 439 -18.84 -10.22 -1.78
C HIS A 439 -18.64 -11.51 -2.59
N VAL A 440 -18.08 -12.53 -1.93
CA VAL A 440 -17.73 -13.80 -2.56
C VAL A 440 -18.97 -14.48 -3.16
N SER A 441 -18.82 -15.04 -4.37
CA SER A 441 -19.90 -15.70 -5.11
C SER A 441 -20.42 -16.95 -4.39
N THR A 442 -21.63 -17.42 -4.74
CA THR A 442 -22.25 -18.62 -4.17
C THR A 442 -21.30 -19.83 -4.16
N GLY A 443 -20.58 -20.07 -5.27
CA GLY A 443 -19.62 -21.18 -5.36
C GLY A 443 -18.41 -20.99 -4.44
N GLY A 444 -17.90 -19.77 -4.31
CA GLY A 444 -16.81 -19.45 -3.39
C GLY A 444 -17.20 -19.59 -1.92
N MET A 445 -18.39 -19.13 -1.54
CA MET A 445 -18.92 -19.32 -0.17
C MET A 445 -19.14 -20.80 0.15
N SER A 446 -19.72 -21.56 -0.79
CA SER A 446 -19.92 -23.01 -0.64
C SER A 446 -18.59 -23.74 -0.43
N HIS A 447 -17.56 -23.34 -1.17
CA HIS A 447 -16.21 -23.89 -1.02
C HIS A 447 -15.62 -23.59 0.37
N LEU A 448 -15.65 -22.32 0.82
CA LEU A 448 -15.13 -21.91 2.12
C LEU A 448 -15.84 -22.61 3.29
N ILE A 449 -17.17 -22.69 3.26
CA ILE A 449 -17.91 -23.32 4.37
C ILE A 449 -17.65 -24.83 4.42
N ARG A 450 -17.56 -25.51 3.27
CA ARG A 450 -17.26 -26.95 3.19
C ARG A 450 -15.82 -27.32 3.57
N GLN A 451 -14.90 -26.35 3.58
CA GLN A 451 -13.56 -26.58 4.11
C GLN A 451 -13.57 -26.83 5.62
N HIS A 452 -14.51 -26.22 6.35
CA HIS A 452 -14.58 -26.31 7.82
C HIS A 452 -15.72 -27.17 8.36
N PHE A 453 -16.86 -27.24 7.66
CA PHE A 453 -18.05 -27.96 8.13
C PHE A 453 -18.63 -28.91 7.10
N THR A 454 -19.28 -29.97 7.57
CA THR A 454 -20.16 -30.80 6.73
C THR A 454 -21.55 -30.16 6.69
N THR A 455 -22.07 -29.88 5.50
CA THR A 455 -23.33 -29.13 5.35
C THR A 455 -24.32 -29.85 4.45
N TYR A 456 -25.60 -29.88 4.81
CA TYR A 456 -26.67 -30.47 4.01
C TYR A 456 -27.63 -29.36 3.53
N ASN A 457 -27.93 -29.34 2.23
CA ASN A 457 -28.84 -28.37 1.60
C ASN A 457 -28.42 -26.88 1.72
N LEU A 458 -27.13 -26.59 1.87
CA LEU A 458 -26.58 -25.23 1.98
C LEU A 458 -26.65 -24.43 0.66
N GLU A 459 -26.51 -25.10 -0.49
CA GLU A 459 -26.41 -24.48 -1.83
C GLU A 459 -27.64 -23.64 -2.21
N SER A 460 -28.84 -24.07 -1.83
CA SER A 460 -30.08 -23.32 -2.08
C SER A 460 -30.15 -22.06 -1.22
N TYR A 461 -29.72 -22.17 0.04
CA TYR A 461 -29.66 -21.06 0.98
C TYR A 461 -28.66 -19.98 0.52
N LEU A 462 -27.44 -20.37 0.15
CA LEU A 462 -26.41 -19.43 -0.32
C LEU A 462 -26.79 -18.70 -1.60
N ARG A 463 -27.50 -19.37 -2.52
CA ARG A 463 -28.03 -18.71 -3.74
C ARG A 463 -29.05 -17.65 -3.39
N HIS A 464 -29.96 -17.94 -2.47
CA HIS A 464 -30.93 -16.97 -2.01
C HIS A 464 -30.25 -15.80 -1.30
N PHE A 465 -29.29 -16.09 -0.42
CA PHE A 465 -28.51 -15.10 0.32
C PHE A 465 -27.76 -14.12 -0.59
N CYS A 466 -27.06 -14.61 -1.63
CA CYS A 466 -26.40 -13.74 -2.62
C CYS A 466 -27.39 -12.89 -3.41
N ARG A 467 -28.58 -13.42 -3.74
CA ARG A 467 -29.64 -12.67 -4.45
C ARG A 467 -30.26 -11.59 -3.58
N SER A 468 -30.35 -11.82 -2.27
CA SER A 468 -30.83 -10.83 -1.29
C SER A 468 -29.79 -9.78 -0.91
N CYS A 469 -28.53 -9.93 -1.34
CA CYS A 469 -27.47 -8.96 -1.05
C CYS A 469 -27.62 -7.72 -1.94
N VAL A 470 -27.86 -6.57 -1.33
CA VAL A 470 -28.07 -5.29 -2.03
C VAL A 470 -26.86 -4.89 -2.88
N ILE A 471 -25.64 -5.11 -2.36
CA ILE A 471 -24.40 -4.76 -3.06
C ILE A 471 -24.17 -5.68 -4.26
N CYS A 472 -24.38 -6.99 -4.10
CA CYS A 472 -24.33 -7.93 -5.21
C CYS A 472 -25.41 -7.66 -6.26
N GLY A 473 -26.62 -7.29 -5.84
CA GLY A 473 -27.72 -6.93 -6.75
C GLY A 473 -27.46 -5.64 -7.53
N LYS A 474 -26.73 -4.69 -6.96
CA LYS A 474 -26.35 -3.42 -7.61
C LYS A 474 -25.20 -3.58 -8.61
N HIS A 475 -24.25 -4.48 -8.34
CA HIS A 475 -23.01 -4.60 -9.12
C HIS A 475 -22.91 -5.85 -10.01
N ASN A 476 -23.65 -6.93 -9.72
CA ASN A 476 -23.84 -7.99 -10.70
C ASN A 476 -24.93 -7.54 -11.66
N SER A 477 -24.52 -6.98 -12.80
CA SER A 477 -25.40 -6.73 -13.92
C SER A 477 -26.27 -7.96 -14.17
N GLN A 478 -27.59 -7.76 -14.23
CA GLN A 478 -28.54 -8.80 -14.60
C GLN A 478 -28.03 -9.59 -15.82
N GLY A 479 -28.27 -10.89 -15.80
CA GLY A 479 -27.68 -11.86 -16.70
C GLY A 479 -27.79 -11.52 -18.20
N ASN A 480 -26.81 -12.02 -18.94
CA ASN A 480 -26.80 -12.14 -20.40
C ASN A 480 -27.17 -10.87 -21.19
N VAL A 481 -26.46 -9.77 -20.98
CA VAL A 481 -26.24 -8.86 -22.13
C VAL A 481 -25.25 -9.56 -23.05
N ARG A 482 -25.76 -10.35 -24.01
CA ARG A 482 -24.96 -10.74 -25.17
C ARG A 482 -24.77 -9.48 -25.99
N PRO A 483 -23.57 -8.88 -26.08
CA PRO A 483 -23.36 -7.75 -26.97
C PRO A 483 -23.77 -8.19 -28.38
N LYS A 484 -24.47 -7.32 -29.12
CA LYS A 484 -24.71 -7.57 -30.55
C LYS A 484 -23.34 -7.78 -31.20
N ARG A 485 -23.19 -8.85 -31.99
CA ARG A 485 -21.95 -9.08 -32.75
C ARG A 485 -21.65 -7.82 -33.56
N GLY A 486 -20.50 -7.19 -33.28
CA GLY A 486 -19.99 -6.10 -34.11
C GLY A 486 -19.67 -6.60 -35.51
N GLN A 487 -19.82 -5.74 -36.52
CA GLN A 487 -19.34 -6.00 -37.87
C GLN A 487 -17.98 -5.32 -38.02
N PHE A 488 -16.97 -6.07 -38.46
CA PHE A 488 -15.70 -5.47 -38.87
C PHE A 488 -15.89 -4.77 -40.23
N PRO A 489 -15.35 -3.56 -40.42
CA PRO A 489 -15.41 -2.87 -41.71
C PRO A 489 -14.64 -3.69 -42.75
N GLN A 490 -15.25 -3.91 -43.93
CA GLN A 490 -14.59 -4.63 -45.02
C GLN A 490 -13.45 -3.78 -45.62
N PRO A 491 -12.21 -4.28 -45.66
CA PRO A 491 -11.13 -3.59 -46.36
C PRO A 491 -11.43 -3.52 -47.86
N LYS A 492 -10.98 -2.46 -48.52
CA LYS A 492 -11.12 -2.24 -49.98
C LYS A 492 -9.87 -2.62 -50.76
N TYR A 493 -8.72 -2.71 -50.09
CA TYR A 493 -7.42 -2.98 -50.71
C TYR A 493 -6.65 -4.05 -49.90
N PRO A 494 -5.82 -4.88 -50.55
CA PRO A 494 -4.95 -5.82 -49.85
C PRO A 494 -4.07 -5.11 -48.81
N PHE A 495 -3.81 -5.78 -47.69
CA PHE A 495 -3.02 -5.28 -46.55
C PHE A 495 -3.55 -4.02 -45.85
N GLN A 496 -4.78 -3.57 -46.15
CA GLN A 496 -5.38 -2.45 -45.45
C GLN A 496 -5.69 -2.78 -43.98
N MET A 497 -5.97 -4.05 -43.68
CA MET A 497 -6.22 -4.54 -42.33
C MET A 497 -5.63 -5.94 -42.17
N LEU A 498 -4.72 -6.09 -41.22
CA LEU A 498 -4.11 -7.37 -40.85
C LEU A 498 -4.71 -7.86 -39.55
N HIS A 499 -5.21 -9.10 -39.56
CA HIS A 499 -5.59 -9.82 -38.36
C HIS A 499 -4.40 -10.66 -37.91
N MET A 500 -3.96 -10.43 -36.67
CA MET A 500 -2.82 -11.11 -36.07
C MET A 500 -3.31 -11.90 -34.85
N ASP A 501 -2.99 -13.19 -34.80
CA ASP A 501 -3.30 -14.04 -33.65
C ASP A 501 -2.18 -15.05 -33.40
N PHE A 502 -2.15 -15.65 -32.23
CA PHE A 502 -1.23 -16.74 -31.91
C PHE A 502 -2.01 -18.05 -31.80
N ILE A 503 -1.59 -19.05 -32.56
CA ILE A 503 -2.07 -20.42 -32.36
C ILE A 503 -1.04 -21.23 -31.61
N GLU A 504 -1.51 -22.03 -30.66
CA GLU A 504 -0.67 -23.01 -29.98
C GLU A 504 -0.58 -24.26 -30.86
N LEU A 505 0.64 -24.60 -31.27
CA LEU A 505 0.91 -25.79 -32.08
C LEU A 505 1.42 -26.92 -31.18
N THR A 506 1.30 -28.16 -31.67
CA THR A 506 2.04 -29.29 -31.10
C THR A 506 3.53 -28.95 -31.12
N GLN A 507 4.20 -29.07 -29.97
CA GLN A 507 5.55 -28.57 -29.78
C GLN A 507 6.52 -29.19 -30.81
N SER A 508 7.12 -28.32 -31.63
CA SER A 508 8.10 -28.69 -32.65
C SER A 508 9.41 -27.96 -32.35
N GLY A 509 10.35 -28.68 -31.73
CA GLY A 509 11.61 -28.09 -31.25
C GLY A 509 11.40 -27.07 -30.12
N PRO A 510 12.05 -25.88 -30.16
CA PRO A 510 11.90 -24.84 -29.14
C PRO A 510 10.62 -23.99 -29.30
N TYR A 511 9.84 -24.21 -30.36
CA TYR A 511 8.69 -23.38 -30.70
C TYR A 511 7.36 -24.06 -30.32
N LYS A 512 6.52 -23.33 -29.59
CA LYS A 512 5.19 -23.77 -29.12
C LYS A 512 4.04 -22.94 -29.70
N TYR A 513 4.32 -21.73 -30.13
CA TYR A 513 3.33 -20.78 -30.63
C TYR A 513 3.70 -20.33 -32.03
N CYS A 514 2.70 -20.24 -32.91
CA CYS A 514 2.83 -19.70 -34.25
C CYS A 514 2.04 -18.39 -34.31
N LEU A 515 2.70 -17.31 -34.75
CA LEU A 515 2.04 -16.06 -35.08
C LEU A 515 1.39 -16.21 -36.46
N VAL A 516 0.07 -16.13 -36.50
CA VAL A 516 -0.71 -16.13 -37.74
C VAL A 516 -1.04 -14.69 -38.09
N ILE A 517 -0.72 -14.29 -39.31
CA ILE A 517 -1.06 -12.98 -39.86
C ILE A 517 -1.89 -13.23 -41.11
N VAL A 518 -3.13 -12.76 -41.11
CA VAL A 518 -4.07 -12.90 -42.22
C VAL A 518 -4.45 -11.51 -42.70
N ASP A 519 -4.39 -11.30 -44.02
CA ASP A 519 -4.99 -10.12 -44.63
C ASP A 519 -6.51 -10.25 -44.62
N ALA A 520 -7.19 -9.33 -43.94
CA ALA A 520 -8.63 -9.36 -43.74
C ALA A 520 -9.45 -9.26 -45.05
N LEU A 521 -8.82 -8.91 -46.18
CA LEU A 521 -9.46 -8.98 -47.50
C LEU A 521 -9.45 -10.39 -48.10
N MET A 522 -8.42 -11.19 -47.79
CA MET A 522 -8.11 -12.45 -48.48
C MET A 522 -8.42 -13.70 -47.64
N GLY A 523 -8.80 -13.53 -46.37
CA GLY A 523 -8.96 -14.64 -45.41
C GLY A 523 -10.20 -14.58 -44.54
#